data_AF-A0A9W4XLV1-F1
#
_entry.id   AF-A0A9W4XLV1-F1
#
_cell.length_a   1.000
_cell.length_b   1.000
_cell.length_c   1.000
_cell.angle_alpha   90.00
_cell.angle_beta   90.00
_cell.angle_gamma   90.00
#
_symmetry.space_group_name_H-M   'P 1'
#
loop_
_entity.id
_entity.type
_entity.pdbx_description
1 polymer ?
#
loop_
_entity_poly.entity_id
_entity_poly.type
_entity_poly.pdbx_seq_one_letter_code
_entity_poly.pdbx_strand_id
1 'polypeptide(L)'
;MYRRSYFLLILVRIYFALSPSYLHPDENFQGPEVIAGRVFSYPVHQTWEFTSAHPIRSTFPLWLAYGWPMYILRWLWEGLGYHDVSPALVYWTLRVLMLSLSVVLEDWAIQELVQSRRARRVALLLIASSYVTWTFQTHTFSNSLETLVVSWSLVLIQRIVEDKKRTGILASSLLGFLVVAGTFNRITFPAYLLVPSCTLLPHFWRKPLSFLSLVLFAALTALIAIGVDTTFYSPGELTYSDIFHNPVITPLNNFLYNSDSANLAQHGIHPRYQHFLVNLPQLLGPAMALLFFLHRPDFATPTLVSAFSGIALLSIFPHQEARFLLPAVPLILASVRLPQVQVKFWISIWIFFNVLLGILMGIYHQGGIVPVQIHLAKSNETVSRAFWWKTYSPPTWLLNGKNEELETIDLMGMKGDKMIAQLKDALPSCKTRTSAKVVKGSTYLVAPRSAYFLLPYVSITERDEISLEEVWSYTRHLNLDDMDFAEDGFWKTMGRVVGDRGLVVYNATRNC
;
A
#
# COMPACT_ATOMS: atom_id res chain seq x y z
N MET A 1 15.30 24.70 -17.48
CA MET A 1 15.47 23.23 -17.58
C MET A 1 14.70 22.50 -16.47
N TYR A 2 14.94 22.76 -15.18
CA TYR A 2 14.23 22.14 -14.04
C TYR A 2 12.71 21.97 -14.24
N ARG A 3 11.97 23.04 -14.59
CA ARG A 3 10.51 22.99 -14.75
C ARG A 3 10.05 22.01 -15.84
N ARG A 4 10.80 21.90 -16.94
CA ARG A 4 10.50 20.97 -18.04
C ARG A 4 10.75 19.52 -17.60
N SER A 5 11.87 19.27 -16.92
CA SER A 5 12.18 17.95 -16.35
C SER A 5 11.12 17.53 -15.31
N TYR A 6 10.74 18.45 -14.43
CA TYR A 6 9.69 18.19 -13.43
C TYR A 6 8.34 17.88 -14.10
N PHE A 7 7.95 18.63 -15.12
CA PHE A 7 6.73 18.35 -15.88
C PHE A 7 6.76 16.97 -16.56
N LEU A 8 7.90 16.60 -17.18
CA LEU A 8 8.07 15.25 -17.74
C LEU A 8 7.91 14.17 -16.65
N LEU A 9 8.47 14.39 -15.46
CA LEU A 9 8.35 13.45 -14.34
C LEU A 9 6.92 13.34 -13.81
N ILE A 10 6.10 14.40 -13.89
CA ILE A 10 4.66 14.29 -13.61
C ILE A 10 3.98 13.36 -14.62
N LEU A 11 4.31 13.44 -15.92
CA LEU A 11 3.77 12.53 -16.92
C LEU A 11 4.17 11.07 -16.64
N VAL A 12 5.41 10.85 -16.19
CA VAL A 12 5.87 9.53 -15.74
C VAL A 12 5.07 9.06 -14.52
N ARG A 13 4.86 9.92 -13.51
CA ARG A 13 4.00 9.60 -12.36
C ARG A 13 2.56 9.25 -12.77
N ILE A 14 1.97 9.99 -13.71
CA ILE A 14 0.62 9.70 -14.24
C ILE A 14 0.58 8.30 -14.86
N TYR A 15 1.57 7.95 -15.67
CA TYR A 15 1.64 6.64 -16.31
C TYR A 15 1.67 5.50 -15.27
N PHE A 16 2.52 5.60 -14.25
CA PHE A 16 2.62 4.57 -13.22
C PHE A 16 1.40 4.55 -12.28
N ALA A 17 0.84 5.71 -11.93
CA ALA A 17 -0.38 5.79 -11.13
C ALA A 17 -1.56 5.08 -11.81
N LEU A 18 -1.66 5.17 -13.14
CA LEU A 18 -2.70 4.55 -13.96
C LEU A 18 -2.32 3.15 -14.48
N SER A 19 -1.18 2.62 -14.07
CA SER A 19 -0.75 1.26 -14.43
C SER A 19 -1.38 0.24 -13.47
N PRO A 20 -1.84 -0.93 -13.94
CA PRO A 20 -2.58 -1.91 -13.13
C PRO A 20 -1.69 -2.73 -12.18
N SER A 21 -0.48 -2.23 -11.88
CA SER A 21 0.43 -2.88 -10.94
C SER A 21 -0.17 -3.02 -9.54
N TYR A 22 0.18 -4.13 -8.87
CA TYR A 22 -0.38 -4.51 -7.58
C TYR A 22 0.77 -4.78 -6.60
N LEU A 23 1.20 -3.76 -5.88
CA LEU A 23 2.44 -3.84 -5.10
C LEU A 23 2.31 -4.71 -3.85
N HIS A 24 1.12 -4.76 -3.25
CA HIS A 24 0.86 -5.49 -2.02
C HIS A 24 -0.66 -5.55 -1.73
N PRO A 25 -1.17 -6.65 -1.13
CA PRO A 25 -2.58 -6.79 -0.71
C PRO A 25 -3.20 -5.60 0.03
N ASP A 26 -2.48 -5.13 1.05
CA ASP A 26 -2.85 -4.00 1.90
C ASP A 26 -3.17 -2.69 1.16
N GLU A 27 -2.74 -2.54 -0.10
CA GLU A 27 -3.18 -1.42 -0.94
C GLU A 27 -4.72 -1.33 -1.02
N ASN A 28 -5.41 -2.46 -0.97
CA ASN A 28 -6.88 -2.53 -1.03
C ASN A 28 -7.48 -2.94 0.32
N PHE A 29 -6.92 -3.97 0.96
CA PHE A 29 -7.49 -4.57 2.17
C PHE A 29 -7.43 -3.68 3.40
N GLN A 30 -6.45 -2.76 3.49
CA GLN A 30 -6.33 -1.84 4.62
C GLN A 30 -6.98 -0.48 4.39
N GLY A 31 -7.63 -0.26 3.24
CA GLY A 31 -8.18 1.05 2.92
C GLY A 31 -9.40 1.01 2.01
N PRO A 32 -9.23 1.07 0.68
CA PRO A 32 -10.33 1.21 -0.27
C PRO A 32 -11.46 0.19 -0.10
N GLU A 33 -11.14 -1.10 0.10
CA GLU A 33 -12.15 -2.17 0.13
C GLU A 33 -13.14 -1.99 1.29
N VAL A 34 -12.64 -1.65 2.48
CA VAL A 34 -13.48 -1.46 3.69
C VAL A 34 -14.48 -0.31 3.52
N ILE A 35 -14.05 0.78 2.89
CA ILE A 35 -14.89 1.97 2.68
C ILE A 35 -15.82 1.78 1.49
N ALA A 36 -15.37 1.14 0.41
CA ALA A 36 -16.17 0.93 -0.78
C ALA A 36 -17.45 0.13 -0.48
N GLY A 37 -17.37 -0.87 0.40
CA GLY A 37 -18.54 -1.63 0.85
C GLY A 37 -19.55 -0.78 1.62
N ARG A 38 -19.13 0.29 2.29
CA ARG A 38 -20.04 1.21 3.01
C ARG A 38 -20.64 2.29 2.10
N VAL A 39 -19.86 2.81 1.16
CA VAL A 39 -20.28 3.92 0.28
C VAL A 39 -21.14 3.43 -0.89
N PHE A 40 -20.79 2.29 -1.48
CA PHE A 40 -21.42 1.76 -2.70
C PHE A 40 -22.16 0.44 -2.47
N SER A 41 -22.16 -0.11 -1.25
CA SER A 41 -22.77 -1.41 -0.95
C SER A 41 -22.19 -2.56 -1.78
N TYR A 42 -20.94 -2.44 -2.23
CA TYR A 42 -20.25 -3.57 -2.87
C TYR A 42 -20.05 -4.69 -1.84
N PRO A 43 -20.10 -5.97 -2.25
CA PRO A 43 -19.66 -7.03 -1.37
C PRO A 43 -18.14 -6.95 -1.24
N VAL A 44 -17.64 -7.09 -0.02
CA VAL A 44 -16.24 -6.81 0.34
C VAL A 44 -15.71 -7.87 1.29
N HIS A 45 -14.40 -8.11 1.25
CA HIS A 45 -13.72 -8.94 2.22
C HIS A 45 -13.04 -8.07 3.28
N GLN A 46 -13.47 -8.20 4.53
CA GLN A 46 -12.80 -7.57 5.67
C GLN A 46 -11.81 -8.56 6.29
N THR A 47 -10.55 -8.14 6.40
CA THR A 47 -9.50 -8.95 7.03
C THR A 47 -9.68 -9.03 8.55
N TRP A 48 -8.94 -9.94 9.17
CA TRP A 48 -8.85 -10.09 10.64
C TRP A 48 -8.51 -8.77 11.37
N GLU A 49 -7.86 -7.82 10.68
CA GLU A 49 -7.51 -6.51 11.24
C GLU A 49 -8.75 -5.68 11.63
N PHE A 50 -9.88 -5.94 10.96
CA PHE A 50 -11.18 -5.29 11.18
C PHE A 50 -12.19 -6.20 11.89
N THR A 51 -12.08 -7.53 11.75
CA THR A 51 -13.09 -8.48 12.26
C THR A 51 -12.73 -9.15 13.58
N SER A 52 -11.51 -8.97 14.08
CA SER A 52 -11.09 -9.52 15.38
C SER A 52 -11.84 -8.88 16.56
N ALA A 53 -11.81 -9.55 17.72
CA ALA A 53 -12.42 -9.04 18.95
C ALA A 53 -11.82 -7.70 19.43
N HIS A 54 -10.57 -7.44 19.06
CA HIS A 54 -9.88 -6.17 19.32
C HIS A 54 -9.33 -5.62 18.00
N PRO A 55 -10.16 -4.93 17.19
CA PRO A 55 -9.76 -4.42 15.89
C PRO A 55 -8.54 -3.50 16.00
N ILE A 56 -7.60 -3.65 15.07
CA ILE A 56 -6.29 -2.97 15.12
C ILE A 56 -6.17 -1.85 14.08
N ARG A 57 -7.17 -1.67 13.22
CA ARG A 57 -7.18 -0.64 12.18
C ARG A 57 -8.25 0.39 12.44
N SER A 58 -7.88 1.67 12.37
CA SER A 58 -8.84 2.75 12.46
C SER A 58 -9.56 2.97 11.14
N THR A 59 -10.86 3.23 11.20
CA THR A 59 -11.66 3.68 10.07
C THR A 59 -11.68 5.20 9.94
N PHE A 60 -11.38 5.95 11.01
CA PHE A 60 -11.28 7.41 10.99
C PHE A 60 -10.39 7.98 9.87
N PRO A 61 -9.12 7.57 9.71
CA PRO A 61 -8.27 8.07 8.63
C PRO A 61 -8.74 7.57 7.26
N LEU A 62 -9.38 6.40 7.18
CA LEU A 62 -9.92 5.85 5.93
C LEU A 62 -11.11 6.67 5.42
N TRP A 63 -11.97 7.14 6.33
CA TRP A 63 -13.07 8.05 5.99
C TRP A 63 -12.56 9.38 5.42
N LEU A 64 -11.47 9.92 6.00
CA LEU A 64 -10.84 11.14 5.50
C LEU A 64 -10.18 10.93 4.12
N ALA A 65 -9.45 9.84 3.96
CA ALA A 65 -8.66 9.60 2.75
C ALA A 65 -9.47 9.02 1.58
N TYR A 66 -10.47 8.19 1.85
CA TYR A 66 -11.22 7.44 0.82
C TYR A 66 -12.72 7.68 0.89
N GLY A 67 -13.30 7.76 2.08
CA GLY A 67 -14.76 7.87 2.25
C GLY A 67 -15.37 9.11 1.61
N TRP A 68 -14.86 10.30 1.98
CA TRP A 68 -15.32 11.55 1.36
C TRP A 68 -15.10 11.59 -0.16
N PRO A 69 -13.91 11.25 -0.69
CA PRO A 69 -13.69 11.17 -2.14
C PRO A 69 -14.64 10.21 -2.86
N MET A 70 -14.91 9.04 -2.30
CA MET A 70 -15.86 8.07 -2.86
C MET A 70 -17.30 8.60 -2.83
N TYR A 71 -17.72 9.26 -1.75
CA TYR A 71 -19.04 9.89 -1.68
C TYR A 71 -19.21 11.00 -2.71
N ILE A 72 -18.19 11.84 -2.90
CA ILE A 72 -18.21 12.90 -3.93
C ILE A 72 -18.30 12.27 -5.32
N LEU A 73 -17.54 11.20 -5.58
CA LEU A 73 -17.63 10.47 -6.85
C LEU A 73 -19.05 9.93 -7.07
N ARG A 74 -19.62 9.27 -6.08
CA ARG A 74 -21.00 8.75 -6.12
C ARG A 74 -22.00 9.87 -6.44
N TRP A 75 -21.94 10.96 -5.69
CA TRP A 75 -22.83 12.10 -5.86
C TRP A 75 -22.73 12.73 -7.25
N LEU A 76 -21.51 12.90 -7.78
CA LEU A 76 -21.31 13.40 -9.14
C LEU A 76 -21.84 12.43 -10.21
N TRP A 77 -21.66 11.13 -10.01
CA TRP A 77 -22.11 10.10 -10.95
C TRP A 77 -23.63 10.01 -11.02
N GLU A 78 -24.28 9.99 -9.85
CA GLU A 78 -25.74 10.05 -9.70
C GLU A 78 -26.30 11.36 -10.28
N GLY A 79 -25.63 12.48 -10.05
CA GLY A 79 -26.01 13.79 -10.60
C GLY A 79 -25.93 13.88 -12.14
N LEU A 80 -25.10 13.06 -12.77
CA LEU A 80 -25.02 12.94 -14.24
C LEU A 80 -26.09 11.98 -14.82
N GLY A 81 -26.93 11.38 -13.98
CA GLY A 81 -28.00 10.48 -14.39
C GLY A 81 -27.58 9.01 -14.51
N TYR A 82 -26.40 8.64 -14.02
CA TYR A 82 -25.96 7.25 -13.92
C TYR A 82 -26.29 6.69 -12.53
N HIS A 83 -26.71 5.41 -12.44
CA HIS A 83 -27.04 4.81 -11.15
C HIS A 83 -25.80 4.23 -10.46
N ASP A 84 -25.28 3.11 -10.97
CA ASP A 84 -24.20 2.39 -10.30
C ASP A 84 -22.83 2.86 -10.78
N VAL A 85 -21.95 3.16 -9.82
CA VAL A 85 -20.53 3.38 -10.07
C VAL A 85 -19.88 2.00 -10.20
N SER A 86 -19.03 1.77 -11.19
CA SER A 86 -18.28 0.51 -11.27
C SER A 86 -17.05 0.52 -10.34
N PRO A 87 -16.69 -0.60 -9.68
CA PRO A 87 -15.49 -0.69 -8.84
C PRO A 87 -14.20 -0.30 -9.58
N ALA A 88 -14.10 -0.63 -10.88
CA ALA A 88 -12.97 -0.25 -11.70
C ALA A 88 -12.82 1.27 -11.84
N LEU A 89 -13.93 2.02 -11.93
CA LEU A 89 -13.91 3.48 -11.95
C LEU A 89 -13.43 4.02 -10.61
N VAL A 90 -13.97 3.52 -9.49
CA VAL A 90 -13.55 3.91 -8.14
C VAL A 90 -12.05 3.67 -7.95
N TYR A 91 -11.55 2.49 -8.34
CA TYR A 91 -10.14 2.13 -8.23
C TYR A 91 -9.23 3.18 -8.89
N TRP A 92 -9.49 3.53 -10.15
CA TRP A 92 -8.67 4.52 -10.85
C TRP A 92 -8.88 5.95 -10.33
N THR A 93 -10.08 6.31 -9.88
CA THR A 93 -10.32 7.59 -9.21
C THR A 93 -9.46 7.72 -7.96
N LEU A 94 -9.33 6.67 -7.16
CA LEU A 94 -8.45 6.71 -5.97
C LEU A 94 -6.98 6.79 -6.36
N ARG A 95 -6.54 6.15 -7.45
CA ARG A 95 -5.17 6.33 -7.96
C ARG A 95 -4.90 7.78 -8.40
N VAL A 96 -5.85 8.41 -9.07
CA VAL A 96 -5.78 9.84 -9.43
C VAL A 96 -5.77 10.72 -8.18
N LEU A 97 -6.54 10.38 -7.14
CA LEU A 97 -6.50 11.06 -5.86
C LEU A 97 -5.10 10.96 -5.22
N MET A 98 -4.54 9.75 -5.08
CA MET A 98 -3.21 9.56 -4.48
C MET A 98 -2.11 10.27 -5.28
N LEU A 99 -2.17 10.22 -6.61
CA LEU A 99 -1.32 11.02 -7.49
C LEU A 99 -1.44 12.52 -7.18
N SER A 100 -2.67 13.02 -7.04
CA SER A 100 -2.94 14.42 -6.73
C SER A 100 -2.38 14.80 -5.36
N LEU A 101 -2.54 13.93 -4.35
CA LEU A 101 -1.99 14.14 -3.02
C LEU A 101 -0.45 14.13 -3.03
N SER A 102 0.20 13.23 -3.79
CA SER A 102 1.66 13.25 -3.96
C SER A 102 2.13 14.57 -4.60
N VAL A 103 1.49 15.03 -5.67
CA VAL A 103 1.91 16.28 -6.33
C VAL A 103 1.59 17.53 -5.50
N VAL A 104 0.43 17.58 -4.85
CA VAL A 104 -0.04 18.79 -4.15
C VAL A 104 0.49 18.86 -2.73
N LEU A 105 0.48 17.75 -1.98
CA LEU A 105 0.85 17.75 -0.56
C LEU A 105 2.29 17.33 -0.34
N GLU A 106 2.79 16.27 -0.98
CA GLU A 106 4.17 15.79 -0.79
C GLU A 106 5.17 16.81 -1.36
N ASP A 107 5.07 17.14 -2.66
CA ASP A 107 6.00 18.07 -3.30
C ASP A 107 5.90 19.50 -2.72
N TRP A 108 4.74 19.91 -2.20
CA TRP A 108 4.62 21.19 -1.48
C TRP A 108 5.28 21.14 -0.12
N ALA A 109 5.08 20.08 0.67
CA ALA A 109 5.75 19.96 1.97
C ALA A 109 7.28 20.07 1.81
N ILE A 110 7.86 19.46 0.78
CA ILE A 110 9.30 19.59 0.47
C ILE A 110 9.70 21.03 0.14
N GLN A 111 8.83 21.79 -0.53
CA GLN A 111 9.10 23.20 -0.83
C GLN A 111 9.13 24.09 0.40
N GLU A 112 8.36 23.73 1.44
CA GLU A 112 8.32 24.41 2.73
C GLU A 112 9.48 23.99 3.64
N LEU A 113 9.82 22.70 3.65
CA LEU A 113 10.91 22.16 4.47
C LEU A 113 12.30 22.60 3.97
N VAL A 114 12.48 22.70 2.65
CA VAL A 114 13.78 23.03 2.05
C VAL A 114 13.89 24.52 1.72
N GLN A 115 14.54 25.27 2.61
CA GLN A 115 14.68 26.73 2.53
C GLN A 115 15.50 27.22 1.31
N SER A 116 16.58 26.52 0.96
CA SER A 116 17.45 26.92 -0.15
C SER A 116 16.79 26.64 -1.50
N ARG A 117 16.61 27.69 -2.32
CA ARG A 117 16.04 27.56 -3.69
C ARG A 117 16.80 26.56 -4.57
N ARG A 118 18.12 26.45 -4.39
CA ARG A 118 18.95 25.50 -5.16
C ARG A 118 18.75 24.07 -4.66
N ALA A 119 18.80 23.86 -3.35
CA ALA A 119 18.56 22.55 -2.75
C ALA A 119 17.16 22.05 -3.06
N ARG A 120 16.14 22.92 -2.96
CA ARG A 120 14.74 22.61 -3.28
C ARG A 120 14.55 22.09 -4.70
N ARG A 121 15.24 22.68 -5.69
CA ARG A 121 15.19 22.19 -7.08
C ARG A 121 15.82 20.81 -7.23
N VAL A 122 16.87 20.50 -6.47
CA VAL A 122 17.50 19.18 -6.51
C VAL A 122 16.62 18.16 -5.81
N ALA A 123 16.17 18.45 -4.60
CA ALA A 123 15.27 17.62 -3.81
C ALA A 123 14.02 17.21 -4.59
N LEU A 124 13.32 18.19 -5.18
CA LEU A 124 12.10 17.91 -5.95
C LEU A 124 12.37 17.07 -7.20
N LEU A 125 13.52 17.23 -7.89
CA LEU A 125 13.84 16.35 -9.01
C LEU A 125 14.19 14.94 -8.55
N LEU A 126 14.92 14.79 -7.44
CA LEU A 126 15.25 13.47 -6.88
C LEU A 126 13.98 12.73 -6.47
N ILE A 127 13.11 13.38 -5.69
CA ILE A 127 11.83 12.80 -5.27
C ILE A 127 10.95 12.50 -6.50
N ALA A 128 10.80 13.47 -7.41
CA ALA A 128 9.98 13.28 -8.61
C ALA A 128 10.51 12.22 -9.58
N SER A 129 11.78 11.84 -9.50
CA SER A 129 12.37 10.79 -10.32
C SER A 129 12.60 9.48 -9.56
N SER A 130 12.12 9.38 -8.31
CA SER A 130 12.17 8.16 -7.52
C SER A 130 11.06 7.20 -7.95
N TYR A 131 11.41 5.94 -8.17
CA TYR A 131 10.41 4.89 -8.45
C TYR A 131 9.44 4.72 -7.28
N VAL A 132 9.90 4.96 -6.04
CA VAL A 132 9.05 4.92 -4.84
C VAL A 132 7.92 5.95 -4.93
N THR A 133 8.23 7.14 -5.45
CA THR A 133 7.23 8.18 -5.69
C THR A 133 6.33 7.84 -6.86
N TRP A 134 6.84 7.15 -7.89
CA TRP A 134 6.03 6.73 -9.05
C TRP A 134 5.04 5.63 -8.71
N THR A 135 5.43 4.69 -7.85
CA THR A 135 4.66 3.49 -7.53
C THR A 135 3.99 3.64 -6.15
N PHE A 136 4.71 3.46 -5.05
CA PHE A 136 4.10 3.43 -3.72
C PHE A 136 3.31 4.70 -3.37
N GLN A 137 3.84 5.91 -3.63
CA GLN A 137 3.17 7.16 -3.25
C GLN A 137 1.92 7.48 -4.09
N THR A 138 1.78 6.91 -5.29
CA THR A 138 0.58 7.09 -6.14
C THR A 138 -0.44 5.97 -5.98
N HIS A 139 -0.11 4.92 -5.23
CA HIS A 139 -1.01 3.82 -4.86
C HIS A 139 -1.71 4.11 -3.54
N THR A 140 -2.80 3.41 -3.24
CA THR A 140 -3.66 3.60 -2.05
C THR A 140 -3.08 2.98 -0.78
N PHE A 141 -1.80 3.20 -0.50
CA PHE A 141 -1.17 2.76 0.74
C PHE A 141 -1.44 3.73 1.89
N SER A 142 -1.77 3.18 3.06
CA SER A 142 -1.75 3.92 4.33
C SER A 142 -0.34 4.46 4.65
N ASN A 143 0.73 3.79 4.18
CA ASN A 143 2.12 4.26 4.28
C ASN A 143 2.38 5.55 3.46
N SER A 144 1.69 5.70 2.32
CA SER A 144 1.76 6.91 1.50
C SER A 144 1.04 8.07 2.19
N LEU A 145 -0.13 7.82 2.78
CA LEU A 145 -0.79 8.79 3.65
C LEU A 145 0.07 9.18 4.86
N GLU A 146 0.72 8.21 5.50
CA GLU A 146 1.67 8.47 6.59
C GLU A 146 2.81 9.39 6.14
N THR A 147 3.36 9.19 4.94
CA THR A 147 4.38 10.07 4.36
C THR A 147 3.91 11.52 4.28
N LEU A 148 2.66 11.75 3.87
CA LEU A 148 2.06 13.10 3.82
C LEU A 148 1.90 13.70 5.22
N VAL A 149 1.36 12.93 6.16
CA VAL A 149 1.12 13.40 7.54
C VAL A 149 2.45 13.70 8.25
N VAL A 150 3.48 12.86 8.07
CA VAL A 150 4.83 13.12 8.60
C VAL A 150 5.39 14.41 8.01
N SER A 151 5.36 14.56 6.68
CA SER A 151 5.93 15.72 6.00
C SER A 151 5.26 17.03 6.44
N TRP A 152 3.92 17.06 6.52
CA TRP A 152 3.19 18.25 6.99
C TRP A 152 3.33 18.49 8.49
N SER A 153 3.46 17.44 9.31
CA SER A 153 3.77 17.61 10.73
C SER A 153 5.13 18.28 10.93
N LEU A 154 6.15 17.90 10.13
CA LEU A 154 7.45 18.56 10.15
C LEU A 154 7.38 20.03 9.68
N VAL A 155 6.58 20.33 8.66
CA VAL A 155 6.34 21.72 8.21
C VAL A 155 5.74 22.55 9.34
N LEU A 156 4.74 22.01 10.05
CA LEU A 156 4.12 22.71 11.19
C LEU A 156 5.10 22.88 12.36
N ILE A 157 5.89 21.85 12.68
CA ILE A 157 6.95 21.94 13.69
C ILE A 157 7.91 23.07 13.35
N GLN A 158 8.41 23.11 12.12
CA GLN A 158 9.32 24.16 11.66
C GLN A 158 8.69 25.55 11.80
N ARG A 159 7.44 25.72 11.35
CA ARG A 159 6.72 27.00 11.45
C ARG A 159 6.52 27.47 12.90
N ILE A 160 6.17 26.55 13.82
CA ILE A 160 5.99 26.87 15.25
C ILE A 160 7.33 27.29 15.88
N VAL A 161 8.42 26.57 15.58
CA VAL A 161 9.74 26.86 16.14
C VAL A 161 10.31 28.17 15.60
N GLU A 162 10.13 28.45 14.30
CA GLU A 162 10.62 29.67 13.65
C GLU A 162 9.82 30.93 14.03
N ASP A 163 8.50 30.81 14.28
CA ASP A 163 7.68 31.95 14.72
C ASP A 163 7.93 32.29 16.19
N LYS A 164 8.91 33.17 16.41
CA LYS A 164 9.24 33.71 17.74
C LYS A 164 8.25 34.79 18.22
N LYS A 165 7.40 35.32 17.34
CA LYS A 165 6.57 36.50 17.63
C LYS A 165 5.16 36.11 18.07
N ARG A 166 4.52 35.17 17.38
CA ARG A 166 3.14 34.75 17.68
C ARG A 166 3.12 33.46 18.49
N THR A 167 2.00 33.20 19.16
CA THR A 167 1.75 31.96 19.93
C THR A 167 1.49 30.75 19.03
N GLY A 168 1.34 30.91 17.71
CA GLY A 168 1.20 29.79 16.79
C GLY A 168 0.01 28.86 17.05
N ILE A 169 -1.09 29.35 17.63
CA ILE A 169 -2.25 28.53 18.07
C ILE A 169 -2.77 27.64 16.93
N LEU A 170 -3.06 28.22 15.76
CA LEU A 170 -3.58 27.45 14.62
C LEU A 170 -2.62 26.33 14.18
N ALA A 171 -1.33 26.64 14.05
CA ALA A 171 -0.33 25.64 13.65
C ALA A 171 -0.20 24.53 14.70
N SER A 172 -0.30 24.88 15.98
CA SER A 172 -0.24 23.94 17.11
C SER A 172 -1.47 23.05 17.17
N SER A 173 -2.67 23.60 16.94
CA SER A 173 -3.91 22.84 16.84
C SER A 173 -3.91 21.90 15.63
N LEU A 174 -3.50 22.38 14.44
CA LEU A 174 -3.36 21.53 13.26
C LEU A 174 -2.35 20.40 13.49
N LEU A 175 -1.23 20.68 14.17
CA LEU A 175 -0.27 19.65 14.55
C LEU A 175 -0.90 18.62 15.49
N GLY A 176 -1.68 19.06 16.48
CA GLY A 176 -2.44 18.15 17.37
C GLY A 176 -3.37 17.21 16.60
N PHE A 177 -4.07 17.71 15.58
CA PHE A 177 -4.88 16.87 14.68
C PHE A 177 -4.05 15.88 13.88
N LEU A 178 -2.95 16.33 13.25
CA LEU A 178 -2.09 15.45 12.46
C LEU A 178 -1.41 14.37 13.31
N VAL A 179 -1.06 14.68 14.57
CA VAL A 179 -0.50 13.69 15.50
C VAL A 179 -1.47 12.54 15.71
N VAL A 180 -2.76 12.85 15.95
CA VAL A 180 -3.79 11.82 16.15
C VAL A 180 -4.11 11.12 14.84
N ALA A 181 -4.39 11.87 13.76
CA ALA A 181 -4.71 11.29 12.46
C ALA A 181 -3.59 10.36 11.95
N GLY A 182 -2.32 10.75 12.13
CA GLY A 182 -1.16 9.93 11.79
C GLY A 182 -1.07 8.66 12.62
N THR A 183 -1.24 8.77 13.94
CA THR A 183 -1.19 7.62 14.86
C THR A 183 -2.32 6.61 14.61
N PHE A 184 -3.54 7.10 14.30
CA PHE A 184 -4.68 6.26 13.93
C PHE A 184 -4.55 5.67 12.52
N ASN A 185 -3.86 6.35 11.59
CA ASN A 185 -3.55 5.80 10.28
C ASN A 185 -2.54 4.64 10.39
N ARG A 186 -1.42 4.86 11.08
CA ARG A 186 -0.41 3.82 11.34
C ARG A 186 0.31 4.03 12.66
N ILE A 187 0.55 2.95 13.39
CA ILE A 187 1.36 2.93 14.61
C ILE A 187 2.84 3.26 14.38
N THR A 188 3.30 3.22 13.13
CA THR A 188 4.66 3.59 12.73
C THR A 188 4.87 5.11 12.73
N PHE A 189 3.79 5.91 12.67
CA PHE A 189 3.87 7.36 12.52
C PHE A 189 4.61 8.07 13.67
N PRO A 190 4.32 7.77 14.96
CA PRO A 190 5.02 8.38 16.08
C PRO A 190 6.54 8.20 16.04
N ALA A 191 7.05 7.11 15.46
CA ALA A 191 8.49 6.87 15.35
C ALA A 191 9.20 7.97 14.53
N TYR A 192 8.55 8.49 13.49
CA TYR A 192 9.06 9.59 12.68
C TYR A 192 8.98 10.95 13.37
N LEU A 193 8.02 11.14 14.28
CA LEU A 193 7.69 12.45 14.84
C LEU A 193 8.28 12.70 16.24
N LEU A 194 8.55 11.64 17.02
CA LEU A 194 8.94 11.73 18.42
C LEU A 194 10.17 12.62 18.65
N VAL A 195 11.27 12.33 17.96
CA VAL A 195 12.55 13.04 18.12
C VAL A 195 12.50 14.47 17.56
N PRO A 196 12.02 14.75 16.33
CA PRO A 196 11.92 16.13 15.86
C PRO A 196 10.96 16.97 16.70
N SER A 197 9.94 16.37 17.34
CA SER A 197 9.04 17.12 18.24
C SER A 197 9.71 17.68 19.49
N CYS A 198 10.87 17.14 19.91
CA CYS A 198 11.62 17.69 21.03
C CYS A 198 12.05 19.14 20.80
N THR A 199 12.17 19.59 19.54
CA THR A 199 12.48 20.99 19.23
C THR A 199 11.35 21.96 19.59
N LEU A 200 10.14 21.47 19.82
CA LEU A 200 9.00 22.28 20.25
C LEU A 200 9.06 22.63 21.76
N LEU A 201 9.78 21.84 22.57
CA LEU A 201 9.80 22.03 24.03
C LEU A 201 10.18 23.47 24.42
N PRO A 202 11.28 24.07 23.91
CA PRO A 202 11.63 25.44 24.27
C PRO A 202 10.58 26.47 23.85
N HIS A 203 9.80 26.21 22.78
CA HIS A 203 8.70 27.08 22.36
C HIS A 203 7.54 26.99 23.35
N PHE A 204 7.11 25.78 23.71
CA PHE A 204 6.01 25.54 24.64
C PHE A 204 6.28 26.10 26.04
N TRP A 205 7.53 26.00 26.51
CA TRP A 205 7.95 26.65 27.76
C TRP A 205 7.79 28.17 27.71
N ARG A 206 8.07 28.80 26.58
CA ARG A 206 7.90 30.26 26.40
C ARG A 206 6.45 30.66 26.14
N LYS A 207 5.65 29.77 25.51
CA LYS A 207 4.29 30.03 25.03
C LYS A 207 3.37 28.86 25.39
N PRO A 208 2.95 28.73 26.66
CA PRO A 208 2.16 27.58 27.12
C PRO A 208 0.78 27.47 26.45
N LEU A 209 0.20 28.57 25.97
CA LEU A 209 -1.07 28.54 25.23
C LEU A 209 -0.96 27.76 23.91
N SER A 210 0.20 27.76 23.27
CA SER A 210 0.49 26.94 22.08
C SER A 210 0.38 25.45 22.42
N PHE A 211 1.03 25.04 23.52
CA PHE A 211 0.95 23.67 24.02
C PHE A 211 -0.47 23.27 24.40
N LEU A 212 -1.19 24.13 25.12
CA LEU A 212 -2.59 23.89 25.47
C LEU A 212 -3.45 23.70 24.22
N SER A 213 -3.27 24.53 23.19
CA SER A 213 -4.02 24.41 21.94
C SER A 213 -3.72 23.12 21.17
N LEU A 214 -2.48 22.62 21.24
CA LEU A 214 -2.10 21.33 20.67
C LEU A 214 -2.78 20.19 21.43
N VAL A 215 -2.67 20.18 22.76
CA VAL A 215 -3.24 19.13 23.61
C VAL A 215 -4.76 19.07 23.49
N LEU A 216 -5.45 20.22 23.53
CA LEU A 216 -6.91 20.27 23.41
C LEU A 216 -7.38 19.76 22.05
N PHE A 217 -6.70 20.14 20.96
CA PHE A 217 -7.12 19.71 19.63
C PHE A 217 -6.76 18.23 19.38
N ALA A 218 -5.64 17.75 19.91
CA ALA A 218 -5.30 16.33 19.90
C ALA A 218 -6.34 15.52 20.70
N ALA A 219 -6.69 15.95 21.91
CA ALA A 219 -7.71 15.28 22.73
C ALA A 219 -9.07 15.25 22.01
N LEU A 220 -9.51 16.38 21.44
CA LEU A 220 -10.75 16.43 20.67
C LEU A 220 -10.72 15.50 19.46
N THR A 221 -9.62 15.51 18.70
CA THR A 221 -9.47 14.64 17.52
C THR A 221 -9.45 13.17 17.94
N ALA A 222 -8.79 12.83 19.05
CA ALA A 222 -8.75 11.46 19.58
C ALA A 222 -10.14 10.98 20.02
N LEU A 223 -10.92 11.85 20.68
CA LEU A 223 -12.31 11.54 21.04
C LEU A 223 -13.16 11.28 19.78
N ILE A 224 -13.00 12.08 18.73
CA ILE A 224 -13.70 11.87 17.45
C ILE A 224 -13.26 10.55 16.81
N ALA A 225 -11.96 10.28 16.74
CA ALA A 225 -11.43 9.07 16.12
C ALA A 225 -11.88 7.80 16.85
N ILE A 226 -11.79 7.79 18.19
CA ILE A 226 -12.30 6.69 19.04
C ILE A 226 -13.82 6.55 18.87
N GLY A 227 -14.55 7.67 18.80
CA GLY A 227 -15.98 7.68 18.51
C GLY A 227 -16.27 6.97 17.18
N VAL A 228 -15.65 7.42 16.08
CA VAL A 228 -15.84 6.85 14.73
C VAL A 228 -15.49 5.35 14.69
N ASP A 229 -14.41 4.94 15.34
CA ASP A 229 -14.04 3.52 15.38
C ASP A 229 -15.03 2.71 16.23
N THR A 230 -15.42 3.21 17.40
CA THR A 230 -16.37 2.53 18.28
C THR A 230 -17.73 2.39 17.61
N THR A 231 -18.19 3.41 16.88
CA THR A 231 -19.44 3.33 16.11
C THR A 231 -19.34 2.37 14.92
N PHE A 232 -18.16 2.25 14.31
CA PHE A 232 -17.95 1.34 13.19
C PHE A 232 -17.97 -0.14 13.63
N TYR A 233 -17.36 -0.45 14.78
CA TYR A 233 -17.18 -1.82 15.26
C TYR A 233 -18.28 -2.33 16.20
N SER A 234 -19.11 -1.45 16.77
CA SER A 234 -20.19 -1.87 17.66
C SER A 234 -21.47 -2.19 16.87
N PRO A 235 -22.03 -3.41 16.99
CA PRO A 235 -23.30 -3.75 16.35
C PRO A 235 -24.49 -3.13 17.13
N GLY A 236 -25.35 -2.37 16.44
CA GLY A 236 -26.63 -1.87 16.99
C GLY A 236 -26.79 -0.33 17.01
N GLU A 237 -27.88 0.15 17.59
CA GLU A 237 -28.08 1.58 17.87
C GLU A 237 -27.15 2.01 19.00
N LEU A 238 -26.28 2.98 18.73
CA LEU A 238 -25.26 3.42 19.66
C LEU A 238 -25.83 4.29 20.77
N THR A 239 -25.50 3.93 22.00
CA THR A 239 -25.69 4.81 23.16
C THR A 239 -24.40 5.60 23.40
N TYR A 240 -24.51 6.89 23.76
CA TYR A 240 -23.32 7.69 24.11
C TYR A 240 -22.48 7.07 25.23
N SER A 241 -23.08 6.25 26.10
CA SER A 241 -22.39 5.52 27.16
C SER A 241 -21.40 4.47 26.63
N ASP A 242 -21.62 3.91 25.45
CA ASP A 242 -20.77 2.85 24.89
C ASP A 242 -19.37 3.37 24.53
N ILE A 243 -19.29 4.63 24.10
CA ILE A 243 -18.02 5.33 23.83
C ILE A 243 -17.17 5.46 25.10
N PHE A 244 -17.80 5.59 26.27
CA PHE A 244 -17.08 5.74 27.55
C PHE A 244 -16.81 4.41 28.25
N HIS A 245 -17.69 3.41 28.08
CA HIS A 245 -17.55 2.13 28.77
C HIS A 245 -16.73 1.10 27.98
N ASN A 246 -16.85 1.06 26.65
CA ASN A 246 -16.16 0.10 25.80
C ASN A 246 -15.52 0.78 24.56
N PRO A 247 -14.60 1.74 24.76
CA PRO A 247 -13.97 2.44 23.64
C PRO A 247 -13.09 1.52 22.81
N VAL A 248 -13.25 1.57 21.49
CA VAL A 248 -12.33 0.89 20.56
C VAL A 248 -11.16 1.82 20.24
N ILE A 249 -10.01 1.57 20.88
CA ILE A 249 -8.78 2.36 20.68
C ILE A 249 -7.83 1.58 19.78
N THR A 250 -8.01 1.73 18.48
CA THR A 250 -7.30 0.92 17.46
C THR A 250 -5.77 1.03 17.51
N PRO A 251 -5.12 2.20 17.78
CA PRO A 251 -3.65 2.23 17.90
C PRO A 251 -3.14 1.44 19.10
N LEU A 252 -3.89 1.42 20.20
CA LEU A 252 -3.53 0.66 21.40
C LEU A 252 -3.66 -0.83 21.14
N ASN A 253 -4.77 -1.25 20.52
CA ASN A 253 -4.97 -2.65 20.12
C ASN A 253 -3.87 -3.11 19.17
N ASN A 254 -3.49 -2.28 18.21
CA ASN A 254 -2.41 -2.56 17.26
C ASN A 254 -1.05 -2.69 17.98
N PHE A 255 -0.77 -1.83 18.96
CA PHE A 255 0.45 -1.93 19.78
C PHE A 255 0.51 -3.23 20.58
N LEU A 256 -0.59 -3.59 21.25
CA LEU A 256 -0.67 -4.81 22.05
C LEU A 256 -0.54 -6.06 21.17
N TYR A 257 -1.21 -6.07 20.00
CA TYR A 257 -1.11 -7.15 19.03
C TYR A 257 0.33 -7.37 18.55
N ASN A 258 1.04 -6.29 18.19
CA ASN A 258 2.42 -6.34 17.71
C ASN A 258 3.47 -6.49 18.81
N SER A 259 3.09 -6.37 20.08
CA SER A 259 4.00 -6.65 21.20
C SER A 259 4.13 -8.16 21.45
N ASP A 260 3.21 -8.97 20.93
CA ASP A 260 3.25 -10.43 21.02
C ASP A 260 4.10 -11.04 19.90
N SER A 261 5.18 -11.72 20.28
CA SER A 261 6.07 -12.44 19.37
C SER A 261 5.38 -13.54 18.56
N ALA A 262 4.32 -14.17 19.10
CA ALA A 262 3.59 -15.23 18.40
C ALA A 262 2.79 -14.68 17.21
N ASN A 263 2.20 -13.50 17.38
CA ASN A 263 1.50 -12.79 16.30
C ASN A 263 2.49 -12.32 15.23
N LEU A 264 3.63 -11.75 15.64
CA LEU A 264 4.67 -11.30 14.71
C LEU A 264 5.24 -12.43 13.86
N ALA A 265 5.36 -13.63 14.42
CA ALA A 265 5.83 -14.81 13.67
C ALA A 265 4.95 -15.16 12.47
N GLN A 266 3.65 -14.83 12.51
CA GLN A 266 2.72 -15.07 11.40
C GLN A 266 2.99 -14.14 10.21
N HIS A 267 3.57 -12.96 10.46
CA HIS A 267 3.86 -11.93 9.46
C HIS A 267 5.32 -11.91 8.99
N GLY A 268 6.16 -12.78 9.55
CA GLY A 268 7.58 -12.86 9.25
C GLY A 268 8.44 -12.01 10.18
N ILE A 269 9.55 -12.61 10.63
CA ILE A 269 10.53 -12.03 11.55
C ILE A 269 11.82 -11.78 10.77
N HIS A 270 12.39 -10.60 10.94
CA HIS A 270 13.62 -10.17 10.27
C HIS A 270 14.70 -9.79 11.29
N PRO A 271 15.99 -9.86 10.91
CA PRO A 271 17.06 -9.31 11.72
C PRO A 271 16.91 -7.81 11.92
N ARG A 272 17.33 -7.30 13.09
CA ARG A 272 17.16 -5.88 13.45
C ARG A 272 17.83 -4.87 12.50
N TYR A 273 18.80 -5.32 11.72
CA TYR A 273 19.52 -4.51 10.73
C TYR A 273 18.86 -4.49 9.34
N GLN A 274 17.77 -5.24 9.12
CA GLN A 274 17.10 -5.38 7.83
C GLN A 274 16.71 -4.00 7.24
N HIS A 275 16.17 -3.11 8.07
CA HIS A 275 15.81 -1.76 7.63
C HIS A 275 17.00 -0.98 7.05
N PHE A 276 18.15 -1.01 7.72
CA PHE A 276 19.34 -0.24 7.29
C PHE A 276 20.10 -0.89 6.14
N LEU A 277 20.23 -2.23 6.13
CA LEU A 277 21.10 -2.94 5.21
C LEU A 277 20.39 -3.48 3.96
N VAL A 278 19.06 -3.62 3.99
CA VAL A 278 18.31 -4.19 2.86
C VAL A 278 17.22 -3.22 2.39
N ASN A 279 16.29 -2.85 3.28
CA ASN A 279 15.11 -2.07 2.90
C ASN A 279 15.50 -0.65 2.42
N LEU A 280 16.39 0.04 3.15
CA LEU A 280 16.79 1.39 2.78
C LEU A 280 17.61 1.44 1.47
N PRO A 281 18.60 0.56 1.24
CA PRO A 281 19.25 0.43 -0.07
C PRO A 281 18.29 0.07 -1.20
N GLN A 282 17.29 -0.77 -0.95
CA GLN A 282 16.27 -1.11 -1.95
C GLN A 282 15.45 0.12 -2.36
N LEU A 283 15.07 0.99 -1.41
CA LEU A 283 14.26 2.18 -1.69
C LEU A 283 15.06 3.35 -2.28
N LEU A 284 16.30 3.55 -1.83
CA LEU A 284 17.13 4.69 -2.24
C LEU A 284 18.11 4.37 -3.37
N GLY A 285 18.48 3.10 -3.56
CA GLY A 285 19.46 2.69 -4.55
C GLY A 285 20.75 3.54 -4.50
N PRO A 286 21.16 4.17 -5.62
CA PRO A 286 22.36 5.01 -5.68
C PRO A 286 22.35 6.23 -4.75
N ALA A 287 21.17 6.69 -4.29
CA ALA A 287 21.08 7.78 -3.32
C ALA A 287 21.52 7.37 -1.91
N MET A 288 21.56 6.07 -1.60
CA MET A 288 22.11 5.57 -0.34
C MET A 288 23.57 6.02 -0.15
N ALA A 289 24.37 6.00 -1.22
CA ALA A 289 25.75 6.45 -1.19
C ALA A 289 25.89 7.95 -0.87
N LEU A 290 24.85 8.75 -1.14
CA LEU A 290 24.87 10.19 -0.85
C LEU A 290 24.81 10.49 0.65
N LEU A 291 24.34 9.55 1.47
CA LEU A 291 24.33 9.69 2.92
C LEU A 291 25.74 9.82 3.51
N PHE A 292 26.76 9.23 2.86
CA PHE A 292 28.16 9.35 3.29
C PHE A 292 28.77 10.74 3.01
N PHE A 293 28.11 11.58 2.20
CA PHE A 293 28.55 12.95 1.91
C PHE A 293 27.80 14.01 2.72
N LEU A 294 26.97 13.60 3.69
CA LEU A 294 26.29 14.52 4.60
C LEU A 294 27.29 15.17 5.56
N HIS A 295 27.11 16.46 5.81
CA HIS A 295 27.94 17.21 6.76
C HIS A 295 27.27 17.23 8.12
N ARG A 296 28.05 17.48 9.19
CA ARG A 296 27.53 17.60 10.56
C ARG A 296 26.26 18.47 10.72
N PRO A 297 26.13 19.67 10.12
CA PRO A 297 24.90 20.46 10.26
C PRO A 297 23.68 19.82 9.60
N ASP A 298 23.87 18.97 8.57
CA ASP A 298 22.74 18.31 7.90
C ASP A 298 22.03 17.35 8.88
N PHE A 299 22.76 16.68 9.78
CA PHE A 299 22.21 15.80 10.83
C PHE A 299 21.39 16.52 11.91
N ALA A 300 21.44 17.85 11.97
CA ALA A 300 20.60 18.63 12.86
C ALA A 300 19.29 19.09 12.20
N THR A 301 19.09 18.82 10.91
CA THR A 301 17.86 19.23 10.20
C THR A 301 16.66 18.39 10.65
N PRO A 302 15.48 18.99 10.89
CA PRO A 302 14.29 18.25 11.31
C PRO A 302 13.90 17.11 10.35
N THR A 303 14.14 17.29 9.05
CA THR A 303 13.87 16.28 8.01
C THR A 303 14.74 15.04 8.20
N LEU A 304 16.05 15.22 8.34
CA LEU A 304 16.98 14.09 8.45
C LEU A 304 16.91 13.44 9.83
N VAL A 305 16.68 14.24 10.88
CA VAL A 305 16.44 13.74 12.25
C VAL A 305 15.20 12.84 12.25
N SER A 306 14.09 13.29 11.67
CA SER A 306 12.85 12.51 11.55
C SER A 306 13.06 11.20 10.80
N ALA A 307 13.76 11.25 9.65
CA ALA A 307 14.02 10.06 8.84
C ALA A 307 14.85 9.02 9.61
N PHE A 308 15.98 9.42 10.20
CA PHE A 308 16.84 8.48 10.92
C PHE A 308 16.25 8.01 12.24
N SER A 309 15.53 8.87 12.98
CA SER A 309 14.85 8.45 14.20
C SER A 309 13.75 7.45 13.90
N GLY A 310 12.97 7.67 12.84
CA GLY A 310 11.94 6.73 12.38
C GLY A 310 12.54 5.39 12.02
N ILE A 311 13.57 5.35 11.18
CA ILE A 311 14.25 4.11 10.80
C ILE A 311 14.80 3.39 12.05
N ALA A 312 15.48 4.10 12.95
CA ALA A 312 16.08 3.50 14.14
C ALA A 312 15.05 2.93 15.12
N LEU A 313 13.96 3.65 15.38
CA LEU A 313 12.89 3.19 16.28
C LEU A 313 12.11 2.02 15.69
N LEU A 314 11.84 2.03 14.38
CA LEU A 314 11.19 0.90 13.70
C LEU A 314 12.09 -0.34 13.66
N SER A 315 13.41 -0.15 13.60
CA SER A 315 14.40 -1.26 13.62
C SER A 315 14.46 -2.02 14.96
N ILE A 316 13.83 -1.51 16.02
CA ILE A 316 13.69 -2.22 17.30
C ILE A 316 12.76 -3.42 17.15
N PHE A 317 11.71 -3.28 16.33
CA PHE A 317 10.73 -4.32 16.10
C PHE A 317 11.25 -5.35 15.07
N PRO A 318 10.98 -6.65 15.28
CA PRO A 318 11.50 -7.69 14.41
C PRO A 318 10.79 -7.77 13.06
N HIS A 319 9.55 -7.31 12.94
CA HIS A 319 8.84 -7.28 11.67
C HIS A 319 9.22 -6.01 10.90
N GLN A 320 10.00 -6.18 9.82
CA GLN A 320 10.69 -5.09 9.12
C GLN A 320 10.45 -5.16 7.60
N GLU A 321 9.36 -4.55 7.17
CA GLU A 321 9.04 -4.45 5.75
C GLU A 321 9.52 -3.14 5.14
N ALA A 322 9.92 -3.15 3.85
CA ALA A 322 10.44 -1.97 3.19
C ALA A 322 9.44 -0.79 3.20
N ARG A 323 8.15 -1.07 3.06
CA ARG A 323 7.10 -0.03 3.04
C ARG A 323 6.96 0.75 4.35
N PHE A 324 7.45 0.25 5.48
CA PHE A 324 7.47 1.04 6.72
C PHE A 324 8.43 2.23 6.63
N LEU A 325 9.39 2.18 5.69
CA LEU A 325 10.36 3.25 5.47
C LEU A 325 9.94 4.29 4.42
N LEU A 326 8.74 4.20 3.85
CA LEU A 326 8.28 5.15 2.83
C LEU A 326 8.38 6.62 3.29
N PRO A 327 8.01 6.99 4.54
CA PRO A 327 8.16 8.37 4.99
C PRO A 327 9.61 8.85 5.01
N ALA A 328 10.60 7.96 5.17
CA ALA A 328 12.01 8.33 5.18
C ALA A 328 12.54 8.72 3.80
N VAL A 329 11.96 8.18 2.72
CA VAL A 329 12.47 8.37 1.35
C VAL A 329 12.49 9.85 0.94
N PRO A 330 11.35 10.59 0.93
CA PRO A 330 11.38 11.98 0.53
C PRO A 330 12.16 12.86 1.51
N LEU A 331 12.18 12.53 2.81
CA LEU A 331 12.94 13.27 3.82
C LEU A 331 14.46 13.15 3.63
N ILE A 332 14.95 11.94 3.30
CA ILE A 332 16.34 11.71 2.97
C ILE A 332 16.70 12.37 1.65
N LEU A 333 15.89 12.17 0.60
CA LEU A 333 16.13 12.77 -0.72
C LEU A 333 16.12 14.30 -0.69
N ALA A 334 15.36 14.90 0.23
CA ALA A 334 15.36 16.34 0.47
C ALA A 334 16.61 16.86 1.18
N SER A 335 17.33 15.99 1.90
CA SER A 335 18.48 16.35 2.73
C SER A 335 19.84 16.07 2.05
N VAL A 336 19.88 15.21 1.03
CA VAL A 336 21.12 14.85 0.31
C VAL A 336 21.53 15.88 -0.74
N ARG A 337 22.82 15.87 -1.09
CA ARG A 337 23.39 16.71 -2.15
C ARG A 337 23.99 15.83 -3.24
N LEU A 338 23.87 16.27 -4.49
CA LEU A 338 24.49 15.59 -5.62
C LEU A 338 26.02 15.60 -5.49
N PRO A 339 26.71 14.56 -6.00
CA PRO A 339 28.16 14.49 -5.95
C PRO A 339 28.77 15.61 -6.82
N GLN A 340 29.89 16.17 -6.35
CA GLN A 340 30.60 17.25 -7.08
C GLN A 340 31.38 16.70 -8.29
N VAL A 341 31.90 15.48 -8.15
CA VAL A 341 32.65 14.76 -9.18
C VAL A 341 31.73 13.71 -9.82
N GLN A 342 31.86 13.50 -11.14
CA GLN A 342 31.10 12.48 -11.87
C GLN A 342 29.56 12.58 -11.75
N VAL A 343 29.01 13.79 -11.55
CA VAL A 343 27.56 14.00 -11.40
C VAL A 343 26.73 13.40 -12.54
N LYS A 344 27.22 13.46 -13.78
CA LYS A 344 26.53 12.88 -14.94
C LYS A 344 26.43 11.36 -14.85
N PHE A 345 27.51 10.71 -14.44
CA PHE A 345 27.55 9.26 -14.24
C PHE A 345 26.60 8.84 -13.12
N TRP A 346 26.64 9.53 -11.97
CA TRP A 346 25.69 9.26 -10.88
C TRP A 346 24.24 9.45 -11.32
N ILE A 347 23.92 10.52 -12.07
CA ILE A 347 22.58 10.75 -12.62
C ILE A 347 22.17 9.61 -13.56
N SER A 348 23.08 9.12 -14.42
CA SER A 348 22.79 7.99 -15.30
C SER A 348 22.45 6.72 -14.52
N ILE A 349 23.19 6.41 -13.46
CA ILE A 349 22.89 5.25 -12.58
C ILE A 349 21.55 5.47 -11.86
N TRP A 350 21.31 6.67 -11.33
CA TRP A 350 20.04 7.03 -10.68
C TRP A 350 18.85 6.83 -11.61
N ILE A 351 18.93 7.32 -12.85
CA ILE A 351 17.87 7.14 -13.85
C ILE A 351 17.70 5.65 -14.17
N PHE A 352 18.79 4.93 -14.45
CA PHE A 352 18.72 3.50 -14.76
C PHE A 352 18.05 2.71 -13.64
N PHE A 353 18.46 2.94 -12.39
CA PHE A 353 17.89 2.29 -11.21
C PHE A 353 16.38 2.55 -11.09
N ASN A 354 15.97 3.83 -11.16
CA ASN A 354 14.56 4.17 -10.98
C ASN A 354 13.68 3.75 -12.17
N VAL A 355 14.19 3.79 -13.41
CA VAL A 355 13.47 3.25 -14.57
C VAL A 355 13.31 1.74 -14.46
N LEU A 356 14.38 1.02 -14.08
CA LEU A 356 14.34 -0.43 -13.91
C LEU A 356 13.35 -0.85 -12.82
N LEU A 357 13.47 -0.28 -11.61
CA LEU A 357 12.55 -0.61 -10.52
C LEU A 357 11.14 -0.03 -10.73
N GLY A 358 11.01 1.11 -11.41
CA GLY A 358 9.71 1.65 -11.80
C GLY A 358 8.99 0.71 -12.74
N ILE A 359 9.65 0.20 -13.78
CA ILE A 359 9.07 -0.79 -14.70
C ILE A 359 8.75 -2.10 -13.96
N LEU A 360 9.69 -2.61 -13.16
CA LEU A 360 9.49 -3.86 -12.43
C LEU A 360 8.31 -3.75 -11.47
N MET A 361 8.32 -2.77 -10.55
CA MET A 361 7.34 -2.66 -9.48
C MET A 361 6.03 -2.01 -9.94
N GLY A 362 6.10 -1.05 -10.88
CA GLY A 362 4.95 -0.26 -11.33
C GLY A 362 4.26 -0.76 -12.58
N ILE A 363 4.74 -1.83 -13.22
CA ILE A 363 4.07 -2.46 -14.38
C ILE A 363 3.96 -3.96 -14.19
N TYR A 364 5.06 -4.63 -13.90
CA TYR A 364 5.11 -6.09 -13.95
C TYR A 364 4.76 -6.77 -12.64
N HIS A 365 5.27 -6.28 -11.51
CA HIS A 365 5.08 -6.93 -10.22
C HIS A 365 3.59 -7.07 -9.92
N GLN A 366 3.13 -8.32 -9.96
CA GLN A 366 1.74 -8.73 -9.76
C GLN A 366 0.71 -7.95 -10.63
N GLY A 367 1.13 -7.35 -11.75
CA GLY A 367 0.31 -6.43 -12.56
C GLY A 367 -0.90 -7.05 -13.27
N GLY A 368 -0.99 -8.38 -13.28
CA GLY A 368 -2.14 -9.14 -13.80
C GLY A 368 -3.33 -9.26 -12.85
N ILE A 369 -3.18 -8.98 -11.55
CA ILE A 369 -4.25 -9.22 -10.56
C ILE A 369 -5.50 -8.36 -10.85
N VAL A 370 -5.32 -7.05 -10.96
CA VAL A 370 -6.42 -6.11 -11.23
C VAL A 370 -7.07 -6.37 -12.60
N PRO A 371 -6.32 -6.59 -13.70
CA PRO A 371 -6.88 -6.97 -14.99
C PRO A 371 -7.70 -8.27 -14.96
N VAL A 372 -7.23 -9.32 -14.28
CA VAL A 372 -8.01 -10.57 -14.12
C VAL A 372 -9.31 -10.28 -13.37
N GLN A 373 -9.25 -9.56 -12.26
CA GLN A 373 -10.44 -9.19 -11.48
C GLN A 373 -11.48 -8.44 -12.32
N ILE A 374 -11.05 -7.45 -13.11
CA ILE A 374 -11.93 -6.71 -14.03
C ILE A 374 -12.47 -7.60 -15.15
N HIS A 375 -11.67 -8.56 -15.65
CA HIS A 375 -12.13 -9.52 -16.65
C HIS A 375 -13.21 -10.44 -16.09
N LEU A 376 -12.99 -11.02 -14.90
CA LEU A 376 -13.97 -11.85 -14.20
C LEU A 376 -15.25 -11.08 -13.88
N ALA A 377 -15.14 -9.81 -13.48
CA ALA A 377 -16.30 -8.93 -13.26
C ALA A 377 -17.15 -8.74 -14.52
N LYS A 378 -16.53 -8.76 -15.72
CA LYS A 378 -17.19 -8.52 -17.02
C LYS A 378 -17.65 -9.78 -17.75
N SER A 379 -17.19 -10.97 -17.35
CA SER A 379 -17.57 -12.22 -18.03
C SER A 379 -19.08 -12.46 -17.94
N ASN A 380 -19.70 -13.17 -18.88
CA ASN A 380 -21.10 -13.60 -18.71
C ASN A 380 -21.19 -15.06 -18.20
N GLU A 381 -20.04 -15.71 -18.03
CA GLU A 381 -19.95 -17.07 -17.51
C GLU A 381 -20.22 -17.08 -16.01
N THR A 382 -21.04 -18.04 -15.58
CA THR A 382 -21.23 -18.35 -14.17
C THR A 382 -19.97 -19.04 -13.66
N VAL A 383 -19.11 -18.29 -12.99
CA VAL A 383 -17.90 -18.83 -12.35
C VAL A 383 -18.21 -19.02 -10.88
N SER A 384 -18.06 -20.25 -10.39
CA SER A 384 -18.37 -20.57 -8.99
C SER A 384 -17.18 -20.35 -8.06
N ARG A 385 -15.96 -20.68 -8.54
CA ARG A 385 -14.73 -20.60 -7.76
C ARG A 385 -13.56 -20.10 -8.61
N ALA A 386 -12.73 -19.26 -8.02
CA ALA A 386 -11.44 -18.86 -8.59
C ALA A 386 -10.32 -19.08 -7.57
N PHE A 387 -9.41 -20.01 -7.88
CA PHE A 387 -8.23 -20.31 -7.09
C PHE A 387 -7.06 -19.44 -7.54
N TRP A 388 -6.40 -18.74 -6.62
CA TRP A 388 -5.27 -17.86 -6.90
C TRP A 388 -3.98 -18.50 -6.38
N TRP A 389 -3.15 -19.01 -7.29
CA TRP A 389 -1.93 -19.73 -6.94
C TRP A 389 -0.69 -18.97 -7.39
N LYS A 390 0.31 -18.87 -6.50
CA LYS A 390 1.55 -18.10 -6.74
C LYS A 390 1.27 -16.65 -7.17
N THR A 391 0.27 -16.02 -6.56
CA THR A 391 -0.04 -14.59 -6.70
C THR A 391 -0.40 -14.02 -5.34
N TYR A 392 -0.42 -12.70 -5.22
CA TYR A 392 -1.06 -12.06 -4.08
C TYR A 392 -2.57 -12.26 -4.09
N SER A 393 -3.17 -12.24 -2.90
CA SER A 393 -4.62 -12.32 -2.74
C SER A 393 -5.26 -11.12 -3.44
N PRO A 394 -6.29 -11.32 -4.28
CA PRO A 394 -6.87 -10.25 -5.06
C PRO A 394 -7.93 -9.46 -4.26
N PRO A 395 -8.16 -8.18 -4.60
CA PRO A 395 -9.24 -7.38 -4.02
C PRO A 395 -10.62 -7.85 -4.51
N THR A 396 -11.48 -8.31 -3.60
CA THR A 396 -12.76 -8.93 -3.99
C THR A 396 -13.79 -7.90 -4.45
N TRP A 397 -13.71 -6.68 -3.93
CA TRP A 397 -14.60 -5.57 -4.29
C TRP A 397 -14.56 -5.18 -5.77
N LEU A 398 -13.50 -5.56 -6.50
CA LEU A 398 -13.40 -5.33 -7.94
C LEU A 398 -14.29 -6.25 -8.79
N LEU A 399 -14.90 -7.29 -8.19
CA LEU A 399 -15.78 -8.24 -8.87
C LEU A 399 -17.17 -7.68 -9.20
N ASN A 400 -17.48 -6.44 -8.81
CA ASN A 400 -18.72 -5.74 -9.15
C ASN A 400 -19.99 -6.53 -8.80
N GLY A 401 -20.07 -7.03 -7.57
CA GLY A 401 -21.22 -7.81 -7.08
C GLY A 401 -21.15 -9.30 -7.38
N LYS A 402 -20.29 -9.76 -8.31
CA LYS A 402 -20.17 -11.18 -8.62
C LYS A 402 -19.61 -12.04 -7.50
N ASN A 403 -18.96 -11.44 -6.51
CA ASN A 403 -18.47 -12.15 -5.33
C ASN A 403 -19.60 -12.71 -4.45
N GLU A 404 -20.87 -12.39 -4.70
CA GLU A 404 -21.99 -13.12 -4.09
C GLU A 404 -22.11 -14.56 -4.64
N GLU A 405 -21.66 -14.79 -5.88
CA GLU A 405 -21.74 -16.09 -6.57
C GLU A 405 -20.36 -16.74 -6.78
N LEU A 406 -19.29 -15.93 -6.83
CA LEU A 406 -17.91 -16.34 -7.06
C LEU A 406 -17.12 -16.34 -5.74
N GLU A 407 -16.74 -17.54 -5.30
CA GLU A 407 -15.81 -17.72 -4.19
C GLU A 407 -14.36 -17.57 -4.67
N THR A 408 -13.63 -16.61 -4.11
CA THR A 408 -12.20 -16.42 -4.38
C THR A 408 -11.37 -17.08 -3.30
N ILE A 409 -10.47 -18.00 -3.69
CA ILE A 409 -9.69 -18.82 -2.77
C ILE A 409 -8.20 -18.50 -2.97
N ASP A 410 -7.56 -18.03 -1.91
CA ASP A 410 -6.13 -17.71 -1.91
C ASP A 410 -5.30 -18.97 -1.59
N LEU A 411 -4.41 -19.33 -2.51
CA LEU A 411 -3.46 -20.45 -2.39
C LEU A 411 -2.00 -19.95 -2.45
N MET A 412 -1.76 -18.68 -2.11
CA MET A 412 -0.42 -18.10 -2.04
C MET A 412 0.50 -18.98 -1.16
N GLY A 413 1.68 -19.33 -1.70
CA GLY A 413 2.66 -20.17 -1.00
C GLY A 413 2.32 -21.67 -0.89
N MET A 414 1.15 -22.11 -1.36
CA MET A 414 0.79 -23.53 -1.35
C MET A 414 1.66 -24.33 -2.34
N LYS A 415 2.14 -25.52 -1.94
CA LYS A 415 2.86 -26.44 -2.84
C LYS A 415 1.95 -26.93 -3.97
N GLY A 416 2.51 -27.12 -5.16
CA GLY A 416 1.78 -27.50 -6.38
C GLY A 416 0.89 -28.74 -6.19
N ASP A 417 1.43 -29.83 -5.63
CA ASP A 417 0.68 -31.07 -5.44
C ASP A 417 -0.55 -30.90 -4.54
N LYS A 418 -0.42 -30.09 -3.48
CA LYS A 418 -1.53 -29.78 -2.56
C LYS A 418 -2.57 -28.89 -3.22
N MET A 419 -2.13 -27.93 -4.02
CA MET A 419 -3.02 -27.08 -4.80
C MET A 419 -3.84 -27.92 -5.80
N ILE A 420 -3.21 -28.85 -6.51
CA ILE A 420 -3.88 -29.77 -7.44
C ILE A 420 -4.88 -30.67 -6.72
N ALA A 421 -4.54 -31.18 -5.53
CA ALA A 421 -5.47 -31.96 -4.71
C ALA A 421 -6.70 -31.14 -4.29
N GLN A 422 -6.50 -29.91 -3.83
CA GLN A 422 -7.60 -29.01 -3.46
C GLN A 422 -8.47 -28.62 -4.68
N LEU A 423 -7.84 -28.40 -5.83
CA LEU A 423 -8.54 -28.17 -7.10
C LEU A 423 -9.38 -29.40 -7.49
N LYS A 424 -8.82 -30.61 -7.38
CA LYS A 424 -9.54 -31.88 -7.58
C LYS A 424 -10.78 -31.98 -6.73
N ASP A 425 -10.66 -31.74 -5.43
CA ASP A 425 -11.76 -31.84 -4.47
C ASP A 425 -12.89 -30.84 -4.76
N ALA A 426 -12.54 -29.69 -5.35
CA ALA A 426 -13.50 -28.67 -5.74
C ALA A 426 -14.24 -28.98 -7.04
N LEU A 427 -13.65 -29.80 -7.93
CA LEU A 427 -14.25 -30.17 -9.21
C LEU A 427 -15.33 -31.25 -9.05
N PRO A 428 -16.42 -31.21 -9.85
CA PRO A 428 -17.46 -32.22 -9.80
C PRO A 428 -16.90 -33.61 -10.13
N SER A 429 -17.36 -34.63 -9.41
CA SER A 429 -16.99 -36.02 -9.69
C SER A 429 -17.53 -36.48 -11.05
N CYS A 430 -16.75 -37.30 -11.76
CA CYS A 430 -17.20 -37.95 -12.98
C CYS A 430 -18.45 -38.79 -12.69
N LYS A 431 -19.61 -38.36 -13.17
CA LYS A 431 -20.87 -39.06 -12.87
C LYS A 431 -20.90 -40.43 -13.54
N THR A 432 -21.02 -41.50 -12.76
CA THR A 432 -21.76 -42.69 -13.18
C THR A 432 -23.24 -42.34 -13.27
N ARG A 433 -23.89 -42.68 -14.40
CA ARG A 433 -25.29 -42.39 -14.77
C ARG A 433 -26.31 -42.54 -13.62
N THR A 434 -26.47 -41.55 -12.74
CA THR A 434 -27.72 -41.26 -12.01
C THR A 434 -27.62 -39.97 -11.21
N SER A 435 -28.48 -39.01 -11.56
CA SER A 435 -29.05 -37.94 -10.72
C SER A 435 -28.15 -37.32 -9.63
N ALA A 436 -27.53 -36.17 -9.93
CA ALA A 436 -27.01 -35.27 -8.91
C ALA A 436 -27.04 -33.81 -9.38
N LYS A 437 -27.46 -32.92 -8.47
CA LYS A 437 -27.53 -31.46 -8.61
C LYS A 437 -26.33 -30.92 -9.40
N VAL A 438 -26.63 -30.25 -10.51
CA VAL A 438 -25.65 -29.58 -11.36
C VAL A 438 -25.07 -28.41 -10.57
N VAL A 439 -23.82 -28.51 -10.12
CA VAL A 439 -23.04 -27.31 -9.75
C VAL A 439 -22.85 -26.56 -11.07
N LYS A 440 -23.57 -25.45 -11.24
CA LYS A 440 -23.78 -24.80 -12.54
C LYS A 440 -22.63 -23.91 -13.01
N GLY A 441 -21.56 -23.77 -12.23
CA GLY A 441 -20.50 -22.79 -12.52
C GLY A 441 -19.12 -23.38 -12.79
N SER A 442 -18.38 -22.75 -13.71
CA SER A 442 -16.99 -23.06 -14.03
C SER A 442 -16.08 -22.86 -12.81
N THR A 443 -14.98 -23.61 -12.75
CA THR A 443 -13.94 -23.48 -11.71
C THR A 443 -12.67 -22.99 -12.37
N TYR A 444 -12.15 -21.86 -11.93
CA TYR A 444 -10.95 -21.26 -12.52
C TYR A 444 -9.73 -21.42 -11.61
N LEU A 445 -8.58 -21.64 -12.24
CA LEU A 445 -7.26 -21.53 -11.63
C LEU A 445 -6.53 -20.33 -12.24
N VAL A 446 -6.17 -19.36 -11.41
CA VAL A 446 -5.39 -18.19 -11.79
C VAL A 446 -3.96 -18.40 -11.33
N ALA A 447 -3.02 -18.46 -12.27
CA ALA A 447 -1.61 -18.76 -11.98
C ALA A 447 -0.65 -18.06 -12.95
N PRO A 448 0.59 -17.76 -12.55
CA PRO A 448 1.61 -17.24 -13.45
C PRO A 448 1.87 -18.21 -14.60
N ARG A 449 2.00 -17.69 -15.83
CA ARG A 449 2.36 -18.51 -17.00
C ARG A 449 3.72 -19.20 -16.82
N SER A 450 4.62 -18.59 -16.05
CA SER A 450 5.92 -19.13 -15.68
C SER A 450 5.85 -20.34 -14.74
N ALA A 451 4.67 -20.71 -14.23
CA ALA A 451 4.50 -21.87 -13.36
C ALA A 451 4.49 -23.18 -14.15
N TYR A 452 5.67 -23.60 -14.62
CA TYR A 452 5.84 -24.78 -15.47
C TYR A 452 5.35 -26.10 -14.87
N PHE A 453 5.16 -26.16 -13.55
CA PHE A 453 4.45 -27.25 -12.88
C PHE A 453 3.07 -27.54 -13.50
N LEU A 454 2.41 -26.55 -14.08
CA LEU A 454 1.09 -26.70 -14.71
C LEU A 454 1.13 -27.27 -16.13
N LEU A 455 2.29 -27.29 -16.80
CA LEU A 455 2.39 -27.71 -18.20
C LEU A 455 1.80 -29.10 -18.49
N PRO A 456 2.01 -30.14 -17.65
CA PRO A 456 1.42 -31.46 -17.88
C PRO A 456 -0.12 -31.43 -17.93
N TYR A 457 -0.74 -30.57 -17.13
CA TYR A 457 -2.20 -30.44 -17.04
C TYR A 457 -2.81 -29.57 -18.16
N VAL A 458 -1.98 -28.77 -18.84
CA VAL A 458 -2.41 -27.94 -19.99
C VAL A 458 -2.30 -28.72 -21.30
N SER A 459 -1.29 -29.60 -21.43
CA SER A 459 -1.20 -30.51 -22.57
C SER A 459 -2.23 -31.63 -22.43
N ILE A 460 -3.05 -31.85 -23.47
CA ILE A 460 -4.00 -32.97 -23.53
C ILE A 460 -3.22 -34.28 -23.68
N THR A 461 -2.64 -34.76 -22.59
CA THR A 461 -2.21 -36.14 -22.44
C THR A 461 -3.28 -36.85 -21.64
N GLU A 462 -3.88 -37.90 -22.20
CA GLU A 462 -4.99 -38.71 -21.62
C GLU A 462 -4.70 -39.34 -20.24
N ARG A 463 -3.55 -39.07 -19.62
CA ARG A 463 -3.11 -39.67 -18.36
C ARG A 463 -3.51 -38.89 -17.11
N ASP A 464 -3.75 -37.59 -17.23
CA ASP A 464 -4.05 -36.76 -16.06
C ASP A 464 -5.56 -36.59 -15.85
N GLU A 465 -6.00 -36.73 -14.60
CA GLU A 465 -7.42 -36.61 -14.21
C GLU A 465 -7.94 -35.16 -14.28
N ILE A 466 -7.07 -34.15 -14.41
CA ILE A 466 -7.43 -32.74 -14.54
C ILE A 466 -6.93 -32.23 -15.89
N SER A 467 -7.76 -31.43 -16.57
CA SER A 467 -7.37 -30.61 -17.71
C SER A 467 -7.50 -29.12 -17.36
N LEU A 468 -6.53 -28.32 -17.80
CA LEU A 468 -6.49 -26.87 -17.65
C LEU A 468 -6.51 -26.21 -19.04
N GLU A 469 -7.62 -25.56 -19.38
CA GLU A 469 -7.77 -24.82 -20.63
C GLU A 469 -7.54 -23.33 -20.40
N GLU A 470 -6.60 -22.70 -21.12
CA GLU A 470 -6.37 -21.26 -21.03
C GLU A 470 -7.58 -20.50 -21.63
N VAL A 471 -8.31 -19.75 -20.79
CA VAL A 471 -9.46 -18.93 -21.21
C VAL A 471 -9.07 -17.48 -21.44
N TRP A 472 -8.16 -16.97 -20.62
CA TRP A 472 -7.71 -15.59 -20.70
C TRP A 472 -6.30 -15.42 -20.11
N SER A 473 -5.56 -14.43 -20.60
CA SER A 473 -4.26 -14.11 -20.02
C SER A 473 -3.87 -12.62 -20.13
N TYR A 474 -2.95 -12.22 -19.25
CA TYR A 474 -2.36 -10.89 -19.20
C TYR A 474 -0.85 -10.97 -19.18
N THR A 475 -0.17 -10.35 -20.14
CA THR A 475 1.28 -10.52 -20.34
C THR A 475 2.16 -9.71 -19.40
N ARG A 476 1.65 -8.64 -18.78
CA ARG A 476 2.43 -7.76 -17.89
C ARG A 476 2.27 -8.17 -16.44
N HIS A 477 2.74 -9.37 -16.11
CA HIS A 477 2.73 -9.89 -14.76
C HIS A 477 4.03 -10.65 -14.46
N LEU A 478 4.61 -10.38 -13.30
CA LEU A 478 5.75 -11.09 -12.72
C LEU A 478 5.48 -11.30 -11.23
N ASN A 479 5.64 -12.53 -10.77
CA ASN A 479 5.69 -12.83 -9.35
C ASN A 479 7.16 -12.96 -8.91
N LEU A 480 7.54 -12.24 -7.86
CA LEU A 480 8.90 -12.28 -7.30
C LEU A 480 9.07 -13.35 -6.21
N ASP A 481 7.96 -13.95 -5.74
CA ASP A 481 7.98 -15.01 -4.74
C ASP A 481 8.15 -16.41 -5.37
N ASP A 482 8.03 -16.50 -6.70
CA ASP A 482 8.21 -17.75 -7.48
C ASP A 482 9.63 -17.89 -8.07
N MET A 483 10.60 -17.28 -7.41
CA MET A 483 11.99 -17.24 -7.86
C MET A 483 12.72 -18.45 -7.28
N ASP A 484 12.49 -19.63 -7.87
CA ASP A 484 13.04 -20.94 -7.46
C ASP A 484 14.57 -21.07 -7.74
N PHE A 485 15.34 -20.04 -7.39
CA PHE A 485 16.77 -19.94 -7.69
C PHE A 485 17.60 -21.07 -7.09
N ALA A 486 17.16 -21.63 -5.96
CA ALA A 486 17.85 -22.72 -5.29
C ALA A 486 17.75 -24.05 -6.07
N GLU A 487 16.64 -24.28 -6.76
CA GLU A 487 16.36 -25.52 -7.48
C GLU A 487 16.76 -25.42 -8.96
N ASP A 488 16.34 -24.34 -9.63
CA ASP A 488 16.50 -24.14 -11.07
C ASP A 488 17.83 -23.47 -11.45
N GLY A 489 18.42 -22.70 -10.52
CA GLY A 489 19.54 -21.81 -10.78
C GLY A 489 19.15 -20.50 -11.51
N PHE A 490 19.94 -19.44 -11.30
CA PHE A 490 19.61 -18.07 -11.73
C PHE A 490 19.14 -17.93 -13.19
N TRP A 491 19.93 -18.43 -14.15
CA TRP A 491 19.65 -18.20 -15.57
C TRP A 491 18.38 -18.92 -16.06
N LYS A 492 18.10 -20.13 -15.55
CA LYS A 492 16.88 -20.86 -15.90
C LYS A 492 15.65 -20.20 -15.30
N THR A 493 15.70 -19.83 -14.01
CA THR A 493 14.61 -19.10 -13.36
C THR A 493 14.32 -17.79 -14.08
N MET A 494 15.35 -17.00 -14.39
CA MET A 494 15.16 -15.74 -15.11
C MET A 494 14.63 -15.94 -16.54
N GLY A 495 15.11 -16.96 -17.26
CA GLY A 495 14.60 -17.32 -18.58
C GLY A 495 13.11 -17.67 -18.54
N ARG A 496 12.69 -18.48 -17.56
CA ARG A 496 11.30 -18.88 -17.32
C ARG A 496 10.41 -17.69 -16.92
N VAL A 497 10.80 -16.98 -15.86
CA VAL A 497 9.99 -15.91 -15.26
C VAL A 497 9.89 -14.69 -16.17
N VAL A 498 10.95 -14.31 -16.88
CA VAL A 498 10.92 -13.15 -17.80
C VAL A 498 10.42 -13.52 -19.19
N GLY A 499 10.78 -14.71 -19.69
CA GLY A 499 10.41 -15.20 -21.02
C GLY A 499 8.92 -15.51 -21.12
N ASP A 500 8.41 -16.32 -20.19
CA ASP A 500 6.99 -16.71 -20.12
C ASP A 500 6.24 -15.94 -19.05
N ARG A 501 6.51 -14.64 -18.96
CA ARG A 501 5.82 -13.74 -18.05
C ARG A 501 4.34 -13.62 -18.42
N GLY A 502 3.51 -13.46 -17.39
CA GLY A 502 2.09 -13.24 -17.54
C GLY A 502 1.29 -13.97 -16.47
N LEU A 503 0.02 -13.58 -16.34
CA LEU A 503 -0.95 -14.22 -15.49
C LEU A 503 -2.03 -14.84 -16.36
N VAL A 504 -2.37 -16.10 -16.09
CA VAL A 504 -3.30 -16.88 -16.91
C VAL A 504 -4.48 -17.31 -16.06
N VAL A 505 -5.67 -17.28 -16.65
CA VAL A 505 -6.90 -17.84 -16.11
C VAL A 505 -7.17 -19.13 -16.86
N TYR A 506 -7.05 -20.25 -16.16
CA TYR A 506 -7.35 -21.58 -16.67
C TYR A 506 -8.75 -22.01 -16.22
N ASN A 507 -9.54 -22.57 -17.13
CA ASN A 507 -10.72 -23.34 -16.79
C ASN A 507 -10.28 -24.75 -16.40
N ALA A 508 -10.55 -25.13 -15.16
CA ALA A 508 -10.21 -26.45 -14.65
C ALA A 508 -11.39 -27.40 -14.85
N THR A 509 -11.14 -28.52 -15.52
CA THR A 509 -12.11 -29.59 -15.72
C THR A 509 -11.51 -30.92 -15.29
N ARG A 510 -12.38 -31.87 -14.92
CA ARG A 510 -11.97 -33.24 -14.65
C ARG A 510 -12.07 -34.02 -15.95
N ASN A 511 -11.01 -34.73 -16.33
CA ASN A 511 -11.03 -35.66 -17.45
C ASN A 511 -11.85 -36.88 -17.03
N CYS A 512 -13.06 -36.93 -17.57
CA CYS A 512 -13.99 -38.05 -17.56
C CYS A 512 -14.16 -38.46 -19.03
#